data_AF-A0A9D0BD09-F1
#
_entry.id   AF-A0A9D0BD09-F1
#
_cell.length_a   1.000
_cell.length_b   1.000
_cell.length_c   1.000
_cell.angle_alpha   90.00
_cell.angle_beta   90.00
_cell.angle_gamma   90.00
#
_symmetry.space_group_name_H-M   'P 1'
#
loop_
_entity.id
_entity.type
_entity.pdbx_description
1 polymer ?
#
loop_
_entity_poly.entity_id
_entity_poly.type
_entity_poly.pdbx_seq_one_letter_code
_entity_poly.pdbx_strand_id
1 'polypeptide(L)'
;MGVKLKSDNQGIYNAPWEKAFDKVITPFEEFIHRQTTGGLLLMATAVLALVLANSPLAGFYSDLQHLMVGVRIGDWGLEKSLHHWVNDGLMAFFFFVVGLELKREMLVGELADMRKAVLPMIAAIGGMIVPALIYL
;
A
#
# COMPACT_ATOMS: atom_id res chain seq x y z
N MET A 1 -17.83 -53.91 -20.00
CA MET A 1 -17.61 -53.19 -18.71
C MET A 1 -16.84 -51.92 -19.03
N GLY A 2 -17.55 -50.85 -19.36
CA GLY A 2 -16.96 -49.61 -19.90
C GLY A 2 -16.60 -48.65 -18.78
N VAL A 3 -15.31 -48.37 -18.64
CA VAL A 3 -14.80 -47.30 -17.76
C VAL A 3 -15.17 -45.97 -18.40
N LYS A 4 -16.08 -45.22 -17.77
CA LYS A 4 -16.41 -43.85 -18.15
C LYS A 4 -15.23 -42.94 -17.83
N LEU A 5 -14.50 -42.50 -18.86
CA LEU A 5 -13.60 -41.36 -18.76
C LEU A 5 -14.46 -40.09 -18.65
N LYS A 6 -14.43 -39.44 -17.50
CA LYS A 6 -15.00 -38.11 -17.30
C LYS A 6 -14.09 -37.12 -18.03
N SER A 7 -14.48 -36.75 -19.24
CA SER A 7 -13.85 -35.69 -20.02
C SER A 7 -14.12 -34.36 -19.31
N ASP A 8 -13.17 -33.90 -18.50
CA ASP A 8 -13.15 -32.53 -18.00
C ASP A 8 -12.59 -31.63 -19.11
N ASN A 9 -13.51 -31.00 -19.84
CA ASN A 9 -13.24 -30.21 -21.03
C ASN A 9 -12.88 -28.77 -20.63
N GLN A 10 -11.70 -28.54 -20.06
CA GLN A 10 -10.97 -27.26 -20.10
C GLN A 10 -9.46 -27.52 -19.96
N GLY A 11 -8.72 -27.35 -21.05
CA GLY A 11 -7.27 -27.53 -21.12
C GLY A 11 -6.49 -26.40 -20.45
N ILE A 12 -6.67 -26.21 -19.15
CA ILE A 12 -5.81 -25.34 -18.34
C ILE A 12 -4.90 -26.26 -17.51
N TYR A 13 -3.61 -26.27 -17.84
CA TYR A 13 -2.59 -26.97 -17.06
C TYR A 13 -2.37 -26.21 -15.74
N ASN A 14 -3.21 -26.45 -14.73
CA ASN A 14 -2.99 -25.85 -13.42
C ASN A 14 -1.78 -26.52 -12.77
N ALA A 15 -0.67 -25.80 -12.60
CA ALA A 15 0.50 -26.33 -11.93
C ALA A 15 0.14 -26.69 -10.47
N PRO A 16 0.74 -27.72 -9.85
CA PRO A 16 0.41 -28.11 -8.48
C PRO A 16 0.55 -26.97 -7.45
N TRP A 17 1.49 -26.06 -7.72
CA TRP A 17 1.72 -24.85 -6.93
C TRP A 17 0.59 -23.82 -7.07
N GLU A 18 -0.04 -23.71 -8.24
CA GLU A 18 -1.14 -22.78 -8.52
C GLU A 18 -2.32 -23.02 -7.59
N LYS A 19 -2.70 -24.29 -7.38
CA LYS A 19 -3.79 -24.64 -6.44
C LYS A 19 -3.48 -24.30 -4.98
N ALA A 20 -2.20 -24.35 -4.58
CA ALA A 20 -1.78 -23.98 -3.23
C ALA A 20 -1.74 -22.46 -3.05
N PHE A 21 -1.29 -21.73 -4.07
CA PHE A 21 -1.36 -20.27 -4.13
C PHE A 21 -2.80 -19.77 -4.13
N ASP A 22 -3.65 -20.31 -5.00
CA ASP A 22 -5.07 -19.94 -5.12
C ASP A 22 -5.81 -20.15 -3.81
N LYS A 23 -5.54 -21.24 -3.08
CA LYS A 23 -6.19 -21.55 -1.80
C LYS A 23 -5.84 -20.57 -0.67
N VAL A 24 -4.69 -19.90 -0.76
CA VAL A 24 -4.26 -18.88 0.23
C VAL A 24 -4.65 -17.48 -0.22
N ILE A 25 -4.55 -17.19 -1.51
CA ILE A 25 -4.82 -15.87 -2.10
C ILE A 25 -6.33 -15.59 -2.13
N THR A 26 -7.19 -16.55 -2.51
CA THR A 26 -8.64 -16.32 -2.58
C THR A 26 -9.28 -15.81 -1.27
N PRO A 27 -9.04 -16.40 -0.09
CA PRO A 27 -9.59 -15.86 1.15
C PRO A 27 -8.92 -14.54 1.58
N PHE A 28 -7.65 -14.31 1.22
CA PHE A 28 -6.95 -13.06 1.51
C PHE A 28 -7.46 -11.91 0.62
N GLU A 29 -7.71 -12.18 -0.66
CA GLU A 29 -8.34 -11.26 -1.60
C GLU A 29 -9.76 -10.91 -1.17
N GLU A 30 -10.56 -11.89 -0.79
CA GLU A 30 -11.94 -11.65 -0.30
C GLU A 30 -11.95 -10.86 1.02
N PHE A 31 -10.96 -11.09 1.88
CA PHE A 31 -10.75 -10.31 3.10
C PHE A 31 -10.34 -8.86 2.80
N ILE A 32 -9.41 -8.64 1.88
CA ILE A 32 -8.97 -7.30 1.43
C ILE A 32 -10.06 -6.57 0.63
N HIS A 33 -10.90 -7.28 -0.12
CA HIS A 33 -11.97 -6.70 -0.92
C HIS A 33 -13.05 -6.01 -0.08
N ARG A 34 -13.14 -6.34 1.21
CA ARG A 34 -13.97 -5.57 2.14
C ARG A 34 -13.28 -4.25 2.45
N GLN A 35 -13.84 -3.16 1.93
CA GLN A 35 -13.36 -1.78 2.11
C GLN A 35 -13.05 -1.43 3.58
N THR A 36 -13.76 -2.04 4.54
CA THR A 36 -13.55 -1.84 5.99
C THR A 36 -12.28 -2.51 6.53
N THR A 37 -11.83 -3.60 5.90
CA THR A 37 -10.68 -4.39 6.35
C THR A 37 -9.38 -3.60 6.30
N GLY A 38 -9.16 -2.82 5.24
CA GLY A 38 -7.97 -1.98 5.11
C GLY A 38 -7.86 -0.94 6.23
N GLY A 39 -8.98 -0.30 6.58
CA GLY A 39 -9.04 0.65 7.70
C GLY A 39 -8.79 -0.02 9.05
N LEU A 40 -9.37 -1.20 9.30
CA LEU A 40 -9.15 -1.95 10.53
C LEU A 40 -7.68 -2.39 10.67
N LEU A 41 -7.08 -2.87 9.59
CA LEU A 41 -5.68 -3.26 9.57
C LEU A 41 -4.76 -2.07 9.86
N LEU A 42 -5.01 -0.91 9.26
CA LEU A 42 -4.27 0.34 9.53
C LEU A 42 -4.37 0.74 11.01
N MET A 43 -5.57 0.70 11.59
CA MET A 43 -5.75 0.99 13.02
C MET A 43 -5.01 -0.02 13.90
N ALA A 44 -5.10 -1.31 13.58
CA ALA A 44 -4.40 -2.35 14.33
C ALA A 44 -2.89 -2.17 14.27
N THR A 45 -2.30 -1.87 13.10
CA THR A 45 -0.85 -1.62 12.97
C THR A 45 -0.43 -0.36 13.71
N ALA A 46 -1.23 0.71 13.70
CA ALA A 46 -0.96 1.93 14.47
C ALA A 46 -0.95 1.66 15.98
N VAL A 47 -1.94 0.91 16.49
CA VAL A 47 -1.99 0.49 17.91
C VAL A 47 -0.80 -0.38 18.26
N LEU A 48 -0.43 -1.35 17.41
CA LEU A 48 0.75 -2.18 17.61
C LEU A 48 2.03 -1.34 17.66
N ALA A 49 2.19 -0.37 16.77
CA ALA A 49 3.34 0.54 16.76
C ALA A 49 3.42 1.36 18.06
N LEU A 50 2.29 1.89 18.54
CA LEU A 50 2.22 2.61 19.82
C LEU A 50 2.58 1.71 21.00
N VAL A 51 2.08 0.47 21.03
CA VAL A 51 2.41 -0.50 22.09
C VAL A 51 3.91 -0.81 22.07
N LEU A 52 4.49 -1.09 20.90
CA LEU A 52 5.92 -1.36 20.79
C LEU A 52 6.77 -0.19 21.26
N ALA A 53 6.43 1.03 20.85
CA ALA A 53 7.14 2.26 21.20
C ALA A 53 7.06 2.62 22.70
N ASN A 54 6.03 2.16 23.42
CA ASN A 54 5.85 2.42 24.85
C ASN A 54 6.16 1.19 25.74
N SER A 55 6.65 0.10 25.16
CA SER A 55 6.98 -1.13 25.86
C SER A 55 8.46 -1.22 26.24
N PRO A 56 8.88 -2.21 27.06
CA PRO A 56 10.30 -2.48 27.31
C PRO A 56 11.11 -2.79 26.04
N LEU A 57 10.46 -3.15 24.91
CA LEU A 57 11.11 -3.34 23.62
C LEU A 57 11.36 -2.03 22.84
N ALA A 58 10.99 -0.87 23.38
CA ALA A 58 11.13 0.41 22.70
C ALA A 58 12.57 0.71 22.26
N GLY A 59 13.57 0.34 23.07
CA GLY A 59 14.99 0.48 22.72
C GLY A 59 15.36 -0.31 21.48
N PHE A 60 15.03 -1.61 21.46
CA PHE A 60 15.26 -2.47 20.29
C PHE A 60 14.52 -1.97 19.04
N TYR A 61 13.27 -1.50 19.20
CA TYR A 61 12.48 -0.93 18.11
C TYR A 61 13.13 0.34 17.53
N SER A 62 13.62 1.24 18.39
CA SER A 62 14.33 2.45 17.99
C SER A 62 15.65 2.13 17.29
N ASP A 63 16.44 1.19 17.83
CA ASP A 63 17.70 0.75 17.22
C ASP A 63 17.48 0.19 15.81
N LEU A 64 16.42 -0.61 15.61
CA LEU A 64 16.05 -1.10 14.28
C LEU A 64 15.65 0.03 13.33
N GLN A 65 14.89 1.03 13.79
CA GLN A 65 14.49 2.17 12.96
C GLN A 65 15.70 3.02 12.55
N HIS A 66 16.67 3.21 13.45
CA HIS A 66 17.87 3.99 13.23
C HIS A 66 19.03 3.18 12.62
N LEU A 67 18.84 1.88 12.37
CA LEU A 67 19.84 1.05 11.72
C LEU A 67 20.20 1.64 10.36
N MET A 68 21.47 2.01 10.16
CA MET A 68 21.94 2.57 8.90
C MET A 68 22.11 1.47 7.86
N VAL A 69 21.40 1.61 6.75
CA VAL A 69 21.43 0.71 5.61
C VAL A 69 21.79 1.53 4.37
N GLY A 70 22.75 1.06 3.60
CA GLY A 70 23.20 1.79 2.43
C GLY A 70 23.61 0.89 1.28
N VAL A 71 23.55 1.45 0.08
CA VAL A 71 24.04 0.84 -1.15
C VAL A 71 25.14 1.73 -1.70
N ARG A 72 26.29 1.13 -2.03
CA ARG A 72 27.44 1.84 -2.61
C ARG A 72 27.79 1.25 -3.98
N ILE A 73 28.02 2.11 -4.96
CA ILE A 73 28.45 1.75 -6.31
C ILE A 73 29.62 2.68 -6.67
N GLY A 74 30.85 2.16 -6.59
CA GLY A 74 32.06 2.97 -6.74
C GLY A 74 32.14 4.06 -5.65
N ASP A 75 32.41 5.30 -6.06
CA ASP A 75 32.48 6.46 -5.16
C ASP A 75 31.11 7.00 -4.73
N TRP A 76 30.03 6.56 -5.39
CA TRP A 76 28.67 6.94 -5.04
C TRP A 76 28.12 6.02 -3.96
N GLY A 77 27.57 6.60 -2.90
CA GLY A 77 26.92 5.88 -1.81
C GLY A 77 25.65 6.58 -1.36
N LEU A 78 24.59 5.81 -1.19
CA LEU A 78 23.38 6.26 -0.52
C LEU A 78 23.22 5.48 0.77
N GLU A 79 23.30 6.18 1.90
CA GLU A 79 23.12 5.62 3.23
C GLU A 79 21.96 6.34 3.91
N LYS A 80 21.01 5.57 4.41
CA LYS A 80 19.83 6.07 5.13
C LYS A 80 19.49 5.10 6.24
N SER A 81 18.78 5.58 7.26
CA SER A 81 18.22 4.68 8.26
C SER A 81 17.19 3.73 7.62
N LEU A 82 17.01 2.55 8.22
CA LEU A 82 16.01 1.59 7.78
C LEU A 82 14.61 2.22 7.73
N HIS A 83 14.28 3.07 8.71
CA HIS A 83 13.02 3.81 8.72
C HIS A 83 12.85 4.71 7.48
N HIS A 84 13.91 5.41 7.05
CA HIS A 84 13.85 6.24 5.86
C HIS A 84 13.72 5.42 4.57
N TRP A 85 14.41 4.29 4.46
CA TRP A 85 14.25 3.38 3.31
C TRP A 85 12.82 2.87 3.19
N VAL A 86 12.23 2.43 4.30
CA VAL A 86 10.85 1.94 4.34
C VAL A 86 9.88 3.07 4.00
N ASN A 87 10.06 4.27 4.58
CA ASN A 87 9.19 5.40 4.31
C ASN A 87 9.24 5.81 2.84
N ASP A 88 10.43 6.01 2.27
CA ASP A 88 10.60 6.42 0.87
C ASP A 88 10.04 5.34 -0.08
N GLY A 89 10.30 4.07 0.20
CA GLY A 89 9.82 2.95 -0.61
C GLY A 89 8.29 2.81 -0.57
N LEU A 90 7.70 2.77 0.63
CA LEU A 90 6.24 2.65 0.78
C LEU A 90 5.51 3.89 0.24
N MET A 91 6.05 5.09 0.47
CA MET A 91 5.48 6.33 -0.07
C MET A 91 5.57 6.36 -1.59
N ALA A 92 6.65 5.86 -2.20
CA ALA A 92 6.75 5.74 -3.66
C ALA A 92 5.64 4.84 -4.22
N PHE A 93 5.38 3.68 -3.61
CA PHE A 93 4.26 2.81 -4.02
C PHE A 93 2.89 3.46 -3.78
N PHE A 94 2.69 4.09 -2.63
CA PHE A 94 1.44 4.79 -2.30
C PHE A 94 1.14 5.90 -3.32
N PHE A 95 2.09 6.80 -3.55
CA PHE A 95 1.93 7.89 -4.52
C PHE A 95 1.83 7.39 -5.96
N PHE A 96 2.44 6.26 -6.29
CA PHE A 96 2.25 5.66 -7.61
C PHE A 96 0.79 5.25 -7.82
N VAL A 97 0.19 4.52 -6.88
CA VAL A 97 -1.22 4.11 -6.96
C VAL A 97 -2.15 5.32 -6.95
N VAL A 98 -1.92 6.27 -6.04
CA VAL A 98 -2.69 7.54 -6.00
C VAL A 98 -2.53 8.33 -7.29
N GLY A 99 -1.34 8.35 -7.88
CA GLY A 99 -1.07 9.03 -9.14
C GLY A 99 -1.80 8.38 -10.32
N LEU A 100 -1.89 7.05 -10.36
CA LEU A 100 -2.70 6.33 -11.35
C LEU A 100 -4.19 6.63 -11.18
N GLU A 101 -4.67 6.67 -9.95
CA GLU A 101 -6.06 7.01 -9.61
C GLU A 101 -6.38 8.46 -10.04
N LEU A 102 -5.51 9.40 -9.71
CA LEU A 102 -5.64 10.80 -10.10
C LEU A 102 -5.63 10.95 -11.63
N LYS A 103 -4.73 10.24 -12.32
CA LYS A 103 -4.70 10.21 -13.79
C LYS A 103 -6.02 9.69 -14.36
N ARG A 104 -6.59 8.62 -13.80
CA ARG A 104 -7.90 8.10 -14.21
C ARG A 104 -8.98 9.17 -14.05
N GLU A 105 -9.00 9.85 -12.90
CA GLU A 105 -10.00 10.86 -12.58
C GLU A 105 -9.89 12.10 -13.49
N MET A 106 -8.68 12.47 -13.89
CA MET A 106 -8.43 13.55 -14.85
C MET A 106 -8.83 13.19 -16.30
N LEU A 107 -8.77 11.92 -16.68
CA LEU A 107 -9.05 11.49 -18.06
C LEU A 107 -10.53 11.19 -18.29
N VAL A 108 -11.17 10.51 -17.34
CA VAL A 108 -12.54 9.99 -17.49
C VAL A 108 -13.43 10.23 -16.28
N GLY A 109 -12.90 10.83 -15.21
CA GLY A 109 -13.63 11.08 -13.96
C GLY A 109 -14.14 12.51 -13.82
N GLU A 110 -14.45 12.90 -12.58
CA GLU A 110 -15.03 14.22 -12.27
C GLU A 110 -14.05 15.36 -12.52
N LEU A 111 -12.74 15.09 -12.43
CA LEU A 111 -11.69 16.08 -12.67
C LEU A 111 -11.44 16.35 -14.16
N ALA A 112 -12.01 15.54 -15.06
CA ALA A 112 -11.91 15.77 -16.50
C ALA A 112 -12.68 17.02 -16.95
N ASP A 113 -13.76 17.38 -16.23
CA ASP A 113 -14.53 18.59 -16.49
C ASP A 113 -14.03 19.74 -15.60
N MET A 114 -13.50 20.80 -16.23
CA MET A 114 -12.95 21.95 -15.52
C MET A 114 -13.97 22.60 -14.58
N ARG A 115 -15.27 22.67 -14.93
CA ARG A 115 -16.28 23.26 -14.06
C ARG A 115 -16.51 22.43 -12.80
N LYS A 116 -16.40 21.11 -12.91
CA LYS A 116 -16.51 20.19 -11.76
C LYS A 116 -15.24 20.17 -10.92
N ALA A 117 -14.07 20.26 -11.55
CA ALA A 117 -12.77 20.20 -10.87
C ALA A 117 -12.46 21.40 -9.97
N VAL A 118 -13.00 22.59 -10.29
CA VAL A 118 -12.73 23.84 -9.54
C VAL A 118 -13.13 23.73 -8.06
N LEU A 119 -14.27 23.12 -7.75
CA LEU A 119 -14.75 23.02 -6.36
C LEU A 119 -13.82 22.13 -5.50
N PRO A 120 -13.52 20.86 -5.88
CA PRO A 120 -12.52 20.04 -5.17
C PRO A 120 -11.14 20.69 -5.08
N MET A 121 -10.71 21.40 -6.13
CA MET A 121 -9.40 22.06 -6.15
C MET A 121 -9.31 23.18 -5.11
N ILE A 122 -10.30 24.07 -5.06
CA ILE A 122 -10.36 25.14 -4.06
C ILE A 122 -10.49 24.54 -2.65
N ALA A 123 -11.33 23.51 -2.48
CA ALA A 123 -11.48 22.82 -1.20
C ALA A 123 -10.16 22.20 -0.72
N ALA A 124 -9.39 21.55 -1.61
CA ALA A 124 -8.09 20.98 -1.29
C ALA A 124 -7.04 22.05 -0.95
N ILE A 125 -6.98 23.13 -1.73
CA ILE A 125 -6.09 24.27 -1.47
C ILE A 125 -6.41 24.89 -0.10
N GLY A 126 -7.68 25.17 0.17
CA GLY A 126 -8.12 25.68 1.47
C GLY A 126 -7.80 24.72 2.62
N GLY A 127 -8.07 23.43 2.41
CA GLY A 127 -7.77 22.36 3.37
C GLY A 127 -6.29 22.20 3.69
N MET A 128 -5.37 22.66 2.83
CA MET A 128 -3.93 22.69 3.08
C MET A 128 -3.48 24.04 3.68
N ILE A 129 -3.89 25.17 3.10
CA ILE A 129 -3.42 26.50 3.49
C ILE A 129 -3.92 26.88 4.88
N VAL A 130 -5.20 26.62 5.20
CA VAL A 130 -5.78 27.05 6.48
C VAL A 130 -5.09 26.36 7.66
N PRO A 131 -4.92 25.03 7.69
CA PRO A 131 -4.16 24.38 8.77
C PRO A 131 -2.70 24.85 8.84
N ALA A 132 -2.05 25.09 7.69
CA ALA A 132 -0.68 25.59 7.67
C ALA A 132 -0.56 26.98 8.31
N LEU A 133 -1.49 27.90 8.00
CA LEU A 133 -1.50 29.24 8.61
C LEU A 133 -1.91 29.26 10.09
N ILE A 134 -2.71 28.29 10.54
CA ILE A 134 -3.06 28.15 11.96
C ILE A 134 -1.87 27.61 12.77
N TYR A 135 -1.06 26.74 12.16
CA TYR A 135 0.10 26.13 12.80
C TYR A 135 1.30 27.09 12.91
N LEU A 136 1.53 27.93 11.91
CA LEU A 136 2.62 28.92 11.85
C LEU A 136 2.38 30.11 12.79
#